data_AF-A0AAV7XDG1-F1
#
_entry.id   AF-A0AAV7XDG1-F1
#
_cell.length_a   1.000
_cell.length_b   1.000
_cell.length_c   1.000
_cell.angle_alpha   90.00
_cell.angle_beta   90.00
_cell.angle_gamma   90.00
#
_symmetry.space_group_name_H-M   'P 1'
#
loop_
_entity.id
_entity.type
_entity.pdbx_description
1 polymer ?
#
loop_
_entity_poly.entity_id
_entity_poly.type
_entity_poly.pdbx_seq_one_letter_code
_entity_poly.pdbx_strand_id
1 'polypeptide(L)'
;MLRFVLLVALATAGVSASVDLNAVAKKVESKGLALPELFNKQWETLLGKLAKDSEALIAAQVKKQSPECRAPVSAAVDALKANVAALAKKGVSLPAFQEKQVGQLKKLVAAYNKLVDQRIKSNDPSEAAVLALRSKKEALLLSWEKELVALASKSRALVLSTFADAVKAAKPEARKALATVAGVLLQQEVHAQIEVISLVTGHQSADVSRFVVQAGGLVLHLAAAAQTAKLA
;
A
#
# COMPACT_ATOMS: atom_id res chain seq x y z
N MET A 1 -10.95 -12.30 -31.22
CA MET A 1 -11.62 -11.01 -31.51
C MET A 1 -13.15 -11.09 -31.59
N LEU A 2 -13.76 -12.23 -31.97
CA LEU A 2 -15.23 -12.39 -32.03
C LEU A 2 -15.98 -12.38 -30.68
N ARG A 3 -15.29 -12.58 -29.54
CA ARG A 3 -15.91 -12.55 -28.20
C ARG A 3 -16.09 -11.13 -27.62
N PHE A 4 -15.45 -10.12 -28.22
CA PHE A 4 -15.56 -8.71 -27.79
C PHE A 4 -16.76 -7.99 -28.42
N VAL A 5 -17.25 -8.49 -29.56
CA VAL A 5 -18.45 -7.97 -30.23
C VAL A 5 -19.74 -8.49 -29.57
N LEU A 6 -19.70 -9.67 -28.93
CA LEU A 6 -20.88 -10.25 -28.27
C LEU A 6 -21.28 -9.55 -26.97
N LEU A 7 -20.37 -8.81 -26.32
CA LEU A 7 -20.68 -8.00 -25.13
C LEU A 7 -21.25 -6.62 -25.47
N VAL A 8 -21.19 -6.22 -26.75
CA VAL A 8 -21.82 -5.01 -27.28
C VAL A 8 -23.22 -5.31 -27.83
N ALA A 9 -23.53 -6.57 -28.16
CA ALA A 9 -24.84 -7.00 -28.67
C ALA A 9 -25.92 -7.25 -27.58
N LEU A 10 -25.57 -7.22 -26.30
CA LEU A 10 -26.55 -7.26 -25.20
C LEU A 10 -27.11 -5.87 -24.83
N ALA A 11 -26.79 -4.83 -25.61
CA ALA A 11 -27.21 -3.45 -25.37
C ALA A 11 -28.32 -2.93 -26.31
N THR A 12 -28.90 -3.75 -27.20
CA THR A 12 -29.85 -3.21 -28.22
C THR A 12 -31.26 -3.79 -28.23
N ALA A 13 -31.70 -4.52 -27.20
CA ALA A 13 -33.13 -4.80 -27.05
C ALA A 13 -33.52 -4.96 -25.57
N GLY A 14 -34.16 -3.92 -25.03
CA GLY A 14 -34.94 -4.03 -23.80
C GLY A 14 -34.19 -3.77 -22.49
N VAL A 15 -33.64 -2.57 -22.31
CA VAL A 15 -33.55 -1.97 -20.96
C VAL A 15 -33.99 -0.52 -21.03
N SER A 16 -35.29 -0.32 -21.23
CA SER A 16 -36.01 0.84 -20.68
C SER A 16 -36.21 0.64 -19.17
N ALA A 17 -35.16 0.24 -18.45
CA ALA A 17 -35.10 0.45 -17.02
C ALA A 17 -34.24 1.71 -16.85
N SER A 18 -34.86 2.79 -16.41
CA SER A 18 -34.14 3.94 -15.88
C SER A 18 -33.08 3.41 -14.92
N VAL A 19 -31.81 3.41 -15.33
CA VAL A 19 -30.72 3.12 -14.40
C VAL A 19 -30.83 4.19 -13.33
N ASP A 20 -31.11 3.78 -12.10
CA ASP A 20 -31.15 4.71 -10.97
C ASP A 20 -29.72 5.20 -10.73
N LEU A 21 -29.40 6.31 -11.39
CA LEU A 21 -28.09 6.93 -11.39
C LEU A 21 -27.64 7.29 -9.97
N ASN A 22 -28.60 7.59 -9.09
CA ASN A 22 -28.34 7.90 -7.69
C ASN A 22 -28.00 6.65 -6.87
N ALA A 23 -28.70 5.52 -7.09
CA ALA A 23 -28.36 4.25 -6.45
C ALA A 23 -26.97 3.75 -6.88
N VAL A 24 -26.64 3.97 -8.15
CA VAL A 24 -25.38 3.58 -8.76
C VAL A 24 -24.21 4.46 -8.25
N ALA A 25 -24.40 5.77 -8.10
CA ALA A 25 -23.44 6.67 -7.47
C ALA A 25 -23.17 6.33 -5.99
N LYS A 26 -24.23 6.05 -5.20
CA LYS A 26 -24.10 5.60 -3.80
C LYS A 26 -23.29 4.30 -3.66
N LYS A 27 -23.31 3.43 -4.66
CA LYS A 27 -22.51 2.19 -4.67
C LYS A 27 -21.03 2.45 -4.89
N VAL A 28 -20.66 3.45 -5.70
CA VAL A 28 -19.25 3.87 -5.86
C VAL A 28 -18.76 4.53 -4.58
N GLU A 29 -19.56 5.43 -4.04
CA GLU A 29 -19.24 6.15 -2.80
C GLU A 29 -19.01 5.18 -1.65
N SER A 30 -19.95 4.26 -1.39
CA SER A 30 -19.83 3.28 -0.30
C SER A 30 -18.60 2.38 -0.45
N LYS A 31 -18.30 1.89 -1.66
CA LYS A 31 -17.09 1.09 -1.93
C LYS A 31 -15.81 1.90 -1.76
N GLY A 32 -15.80 3.17 -2.19
CA GLY A 32 -14.66 4.05 -2.03
C GLY A 32 -14.38 4.40 -0.56
N LEU A 33 -15.44 4.64 0.23
CA LEU A 33 -15.34 4.96 1.66
C LEU A 33 -14.89 3.75 2.50
N ALA A 34 -15.16 2.52 2.05
CA ALA A 34 -14.71 1.30 2.73
C ALA A 34 -13.21 0.99 2.54
N LEU A 35 -12.59 1.48 1.45
CA LEU A 35 -11.19 1.18 1.13
C LEU A 35 -10.18 1.62 2.21
N PRO A 36 -10.26 2.85 2.77
CA PRO A 36 -9.39 3.27 3.87
C PRO A 36 -9.40 2.33 5.08
N GLU A 37 -10.58 1.87 5.50
CA GLU A 37 -10.73 0.99 6.65
C GLU A 37 -10.15 -0.41 6.35
N LEU A 38 -10.43 -0.93 5.15
CA LEU A 38 -9.82 -2.18 4.67
C LEU A 38 -8.28 -2.11 4.69
N PHE A 39 -7.71 -1.01 4.20
CA PHE A 39 -6.26 -0.81 4.15
C PHE A 39 -5.67 -0.73 5.55
N ASN A 40 -6.31 0.01 6.47
CA ASN A 40 -5.86 0.08 7.86
C ASN A 40 -5.83 -1.31 8.50
N LYS A 41 -6.89 -2.10 8.34
CA LYS A 41 -6.95 -3.45 8.91
C LYS A 41 -5.86 -4.37 8.35
N GLN A 42 -5.59 -4.30 7.04
CA GLN A 42 -4.51 -5.05 6.41
C GLN A 42 -3.13 -4.65 6.97
N TRP A 43 -2.91 -3.35 7.16
CA TRP A 43 -1.68 -2.83 7.76
C TRP A 43 -1.52 -3.23 9.22
N GLU A 44 -2.55 -3.07 10.05
CA GLU A 44 -2.51 -3.47 11.46
C GLU A 44 -2.18 -4.96 11.60
N THR A 45 -2.77 -5.80 10.76
CA THR A 45 -2.50 -7.24 10.74
C THR A 45 -1.04 -7.51 10.39
N LEU A 46 -0.53 -6.91 9.31
CA LEU A 46 0.84 -7.14 8.86
C LEU A 46 1.87 -6.58 9.85
N LEU A 47 1.70 -5.34 10.32
CA LEU A 47 2.62 -4.71 11.27
C LEU A 47 2.64 -5.47 12.60
N GLY A 48 1.48 -5.93 13.07
CA GLY A 48 1.39 -6.76 14.26
C GLY A 48 2.12 -8.09 14.13
N LYS A 49 2.03 -8.73 12.96
CA LYS A 49 2.79 -9.96 12.65
C LYS A 49 4.29 -9.70 12.61
N LEU A 50 4.73 -8.71 11.82
CA LEU A 50 6.15 -8.39 11.63
C LEU A 50 6.83 -8.00 12.95
N ALA A 51 6.14 -7.25 13.81
CA ALA A 51 6.64 -6.90 15.14
C ALA A 51 6.90 -8.15 15.99
N LYS A 52 5.91 -9.06 16.08
CA LYS A 52 6.03 -10.32 16.82
C LYS A 52 7.15 -11.22 16.28
N ASP A 53 7.22 -11.38 14.96
CA ASP A 53 8.22 -12.21 14.29
C ASP A 53 9.64 -11.67 14.57
N SER A 54 9.81 -10.34 14.50
CA SER A 54 11.09 -9.67 14.79
C SER A 54 11.51 -9.80 16.25
N GLU A 55 10.58 -9.56 17.20
CA GLU A 55 10.85 -9.72 18.63
C GLU A 55 11.27 -11.16 18.99
N ALA A 56 10.54 -12.15 18.46
CA ALA A 56 10.84 -13.56 18.66
C ALA A 56 12.21 -13.94 18.09
N LEU A 57 12.51 -13.47 16.88
CA LEU A 57 13.80 -13.71 16.23
C LEU A 57 14.95 -13.11 17.04
N ILE A 58 14.84 -11.83 17.45
CA ILE A 58 15.84 -11.14 18.24
C ILE A 58 16.10 -11.87 19.56
N ALA A 59 15.03 -12.21 20.30
CA ALA A 59 15.15 -12.94 21.56
C ALA A 59 15.85 -14.30 21.38
N ALA A 60 15.50 -15.03 20.31
CA ALA A 60 16.14 -16.29 19.98
C ALA A 60 17.63 -16.11 19.64
N GLN A 61 17.99 -15.08 18.88
CA GLN A 61 19.39 -14.81 18.52
C GLN A 61 20.24 -14.44 19.72
N VAL A 62 19.74 -13.61 20.63
CA VAL A 62 20.43 -13.26 21.89
C VAL A 62 20.63 -14.51 22.75
N LYS A 63 19.59 -15.34 22.93
CA LYS A 63 19.65 -16.56 23.76
C LYS A 63 20.66 -17.59 23.24
N LYS A 64 20.80 -17.71 21.91
CA LYS A 64 21.76 -18.61 21.24
C LYS A 64 23.22 -18.23 21.46
N GLN A 65 23.52 -16.99 21.87
CA GLN A 65 24.90 -16.56 22.08
C GLN A 65 25.48 -17.14 23.37
N SER A 66 26.80 -17.38 23.35
CA SER A 66 27.58 -17.69 24.55
C SER A 66 27.48 -16.55 25.57
N PRO A 67 27.66 -16.83 26.88
CA PRO A 67 27.55 -15.81 27.93
C PRO A 67 28.39 -14.56 27.66
N GLU A 68 29.60 -14.73 27.15
CA GLU A 68 30.56 -13.67 26.85
C GLU A 68 30.13 -12.78 25.66
N CYS A 69 29.30 -13.32 24.74
CA CYS A 69 28.81 -12.61 23.56
C CYS A 69 27.41 -12.01 23.76
N ARG A 70 26.67 -12.40 24.79
CA ARG A 70 25.29 -11.92 25.03
C ARG A 70 25.22 -10.42 25.28
N ALA A 71 26.07 -9.90 26.17
CA ALA A 71 26.09 -8.48 26.51
C ALA A 71 26.33 -7.57 25.28
N PRO A 72 27.39 -7.77 24.47
CA PRO A 72 27.61 -6.93 23.29
C PRO A 72 26.51 -7.07 22.23
N VAL A 73 25.97 -8.28 22.03
CA VAL A 73 24.87 -8.50 21.08
C VAL A 73 23.59 -7.80 21.55
N SER A 74 23.24 -7.89 22.84
CA SER A 74 22.08 -7.20 23.40
C SER A 74 22.22 -5.68 23.26
N ALA A 75 23.39 -5.14 23.59
CA ALA A 75 23.65 -3.71 23.45
C ALA A 75 23.51 -3.22 22.00
N ALA A 76 23.98 -3.98 21.01
CA ALA A 76 23.82 -3.65 19.60
C ALA A 76 22.34 -3.70 19.15
N VAL A 77 21.58 -4.68 19.63
CA VAL A 77 20.13 -4.79 19.40
C VAL A 77 19.39 -3.60 20.01
N ASP A 78 19.72 -3.20 21.23
CA ASP A 78 19.07 -2.08 21.91
C ASP A 78 19.39 -0.76 21.22
N ALA A 79 20.63 -0.58 20.76
CA ALA A 79 21.02 0.55 19.91
C ALA A 79 20.22 0.57 18.59
N LEU A 80 20.02 -0.58 17.96
CA LEU A 80 19.20 -0.69 16.74
C LEU A 80 17.76 -0.25 17.03
N LYS A 81 17.13 -0.75 18.11
CA LYS A 81 15.78 -0.36 18.50
C LYS A 81 15.65 1.15 18.75
N ALA A 82 16.63 1.74 19.44
CA ALA A 82 16.67 3.19 19.68
C ALA A 82 16.77 3.98 18.37
N ASN A 83 17.62 3.54 17.44
CA ASN A 83 17.79 4.14 16.13
C ASN A 83 16.52 4.03 15.27
N VAL A 84 15.83 2.89 15.29
CA VAL A 84 14.53 2.69 14.63
C VAL A 84 13.48 3.65 15.20
N ALA A 85 13.38 3.75 16.53
CA ALA A 85 12.47 4.68 17.19
C ALA A 85 12.78 6.15 16.82
N ALA A 86 14.05 6.52 16.67
CA ALA A 86 14.46 7.85 16.25
C ALA A 86 14.05 8.16 14.79
N LEU A 87 14.15 7.19 13.87
CA LEU A 87 13.64 7.34 12.50
C LEU A 87 12.11 7.46 12.47
N ALA A 88 11.41 6.70 13.30
CA ALA A 88 9.95 6.78 13.41
C ALA A 88 9.49 8.17 13.85
N LYS A 89 10.18 8.81 14.80
CA LYS A 89 9.92 10.20 15.21
C LYS A 89 10.13 11.23 14.08
N LYS A 90 10.95 10.90 13.07
CA LYS A 90 11.17 11.72 11.87
C LYS A 90 10.19 11.40 10.74
N GLY A 91 9.15 10.60 11.00
CA GLY A 91 8.18 10.17 9.99
C GLY A 91 8.73 9.15 8.99
N VAL A 92 9.89 8.54 9.28
CA VAL A 92 10.50 7.51 8.43
C VAL A 92 10.16 6.14 9.02
N SER A 93 8.91 5.70 8.79
CA SER A 93 8.39 4.44 9.32
C SER A 93 7.24 3.90 8.46
N LEU A 94 6.93 2.61 8.62
CA LEU A 94 5.77 1.99 7.96
C LEU A 94 4.41 2.60 8.41
N PRO A 95 4.18 2.92 9.69
CA PRO A 95 2.96 3.63 10.10
C PRO A 95 2.79 5.00 9.43
N ALA A 96 3.86 5.81 9.33
CA ALA A 96 3.79 7.10 8.64
C ALA A 96 3.50 6.93 7.14
N PHE A 97 4.04 5.88 6.52
CA PHE A 97 3.72 5.51 5.14
C PHE A 97 2.25 5.10 5.00
N GLN A 98 1.72 4.26 5.89
CA GLN A 98 0.30 3.87 5.91
C GLN A 98 -0.60 5.10 5.98
N GLU A 99 -0.37 6.03 6.91
CA GLU A 99 -1.19 7.23 7.07
C GLU A 99 -1.22 8.06 5.78
N LYS A 100 -0.06 8.26 5.18
CA LYS A 100 0.08 8.97 3.90
C LYS A 100 -0.67 8.26 2.77
N GLN A 101 -0.50 6.94 2.66
CA GLN A 101 -1.14 6.10 1.65
C GLN A 101 -2.67 6.20 1.74
N VAL A 102 -3.22 6.05 2.95
CA VAL A 102 -4.65 6.14 3.23
C VAL A 102 -5.18 7.55 2.91
N GLY A 103 -4.42 8.59 3.27
CA GLY A 103 -4.77 9.97 2.92
C GLY A 103 -4.83 10.22 1.40
N GLN A 104 -3.88 9.68 0.64
CA GLN A 104 -3.87 9.79 -0.82
C GLN A 104 -5.02 8.99 -1.45
N LEU A 105 -5.36 7.82 -0.90
CA LEU A 105 -6.49 7.02 -1.36
C LEU A 105 -7.82 7.75 -1.18
N LYS A 106 -8.04 8.37 0.00
CA LYS A 106 -9.21 9.21 0.26
C LYS A 106 -9.36 10.33 -0.78
N LYS A 107 -8.26 10.97 -1.17
CA LYS A 107 -8.26 12.01 -2.22
C LYS A 107 -8.64 11.46 -3.59
N LEU A 108 -8.14 10.27 -3.96
CA LEU A 108 -8.50 9.62 -5.21
C LEU A 108 -10.00 9.27 -5.26
N VAL A 109 -10.53 8.69 -4.17
CA VAL A 109 -11.95 8.35 -4.02
C VAL A 109 -12.83 9.61 -4.15
N ALA A 110 -12.49 10.68 -3.42
CA ALA A 110 -13.23 11.93 -3.48
C ALA A 110 -13.24 12.54 -4.89
N ALA A 111 -12.14 12.40 -5.65
CA ALA A 111 -12.07 12.86 -7.03
C ALA A 111 -13.00 12.07 -7.98
N TYR A 112 -13.12 10.75 -7.78
CA TYR A 112 -14.09 9.93 -8.52
C TYR A 112 -15.52 10.29 -8.17
N ASN A 113 -15.85 10.44 -6.88
CA ASN A 113 -17.20 10.83 -6.45
C ASN A 113 -17.59 12.19 -7.04
N LYS A 114 -16.69 13.18 -6.99
CA LYS A 114 -16.93 14.49 -7.61
C LYS A 114 -17.20 14.38 -9.11
N LEU A 115 -16.49 13.50 -9.81
CA LEU A 115 -16.70 13.30 -11.25
C LEU A 115 -18.08 12.67 -11.53
N VAL A 116 -18.49 11.69 -10.71
CA VAL A 116 -19.83 11.08 -10.79
C VAL A 116 -20.92 12.14 -10.54
N ASP A 117 -20.80 12.95 -9.49
CA ASP A 117 -21.77 14.00 -9.17
C ASP A 117 -21.88 15.04 -10.28
N GLN A 118 -20.74 15.47 -10.83
CA GLN A 118 -20.71 16.40 -11.97
C GLN A 118 -21.40 15.80 -13.18
N ARG A 119 -21.27 14.50 -13.41
CA ARG A 119 -21.87 13.82 -14.57
C ARG A 119 -23.38 13.68 -14.43
N ILE A 120 -23.87 13.34 -13.25
CA ILE A 120 -25.31 13.34 -12.94
C ILE A 120 -25.91 14.74 -13.19
N LYS A 121 -25.17 15.81 -12.85
CA LYS A 121 -25.66 17.20 -12.99
C LYS A 121 -25.58 17.78 -14.40
N SER A 122 -24.57 17.38 -15.20
CA SER A 122 -24.25 18.06 -16.48
C SER A 122 -24.61 17.28 -17.74
N ASN A 123 -24.82 15.95 -17.67
CA ASN A 123 -25.16 15.13 -18.84
C ASN A 123 -24.18 15.24 -20.04
N ASP A 124 -22.90 15.54 -19.79
CA ASP A 124 -21.85 15.62 -20.82
C ASP A 124 -20.87 14.43 -20.76
N PRO A 125 -20.14 14.11 -21.84
CA PRO A 125 -19.12 13.04 -21.82
C PRO A 125 -17.78 13.49 -21.19
N SER A 126 -17.21 12.74 -20.22
CA SER A 126 -15.87 13.03 -19.60
C SER A 126 -14.85 11.91 -19.78
N GLU A 127 -14.77 11.30 -20.95
CA GLU A 127 -13.73 10.29 -21.18
C GLU A 127 -12.34 10.82 -20.80
N ALA A 128 -12.03 12.06 -21.17
CA ALA A 128 -10.79 12.74 -20.77
C ALA A 128 -10.59 12.84 -19.25
N ALA A 129 -11.63 13.13 -18.46
CA ALA A 129 -11.49 13.22 -16.99
C ALA A 129 -11.33 11.82 -16.35
N VAL A 130 -11.98 10.79 -16.91
CA VAL A 130 -11.79 9.40 -16.47
C VAL A 130 -10.35 8.96 -16.75
N LEU A 131 -9.83 9.26 -17.94
CA LEU A 131 -8.43 8.99 -18.29
C LEU A 131 -7.47 9.72 -17.37
N ALA A 132 -7.71 11.00 -17.08
CA ALA A 132 -6.88 11.77 -16.14
C ALA A 132 -6.86 11.16 -14.73
N LEU A 133 -8.00 10.66 -14.22
CA LEU A 133 -8.04 9.97 -12.92
C LEU A 133 -7.34 8.60 -12.95
N ARG A 134 -7.38 7.88 -14.08
CA ARG A 134 -6.60 6.64 -14.26
C ARG A 134 -5.09 6.92 -14.24
N SER A 135 -4.63 7.95 -14.94
CA SER A 135 -3.22 8.36 -14.88
C SER A 135 -2.80 8.78 -13.46
N LYS A 136 -3.67 9.47 -12.71
CA LYS A 136 -3.42 9.78 -11.29
C LYS A 136 -3.30 8.53 -10.43
N LYS A 137 -4.12 7.51 -10.68
CA LYS A 137 -3.99 6.20 -10.01
C LYS A 137 -2.63 5.56 -10.29
N GLU A 138 -2.20 5.53 -11.54
CA GLU A 138 -0.91 4.92 -11.92
C GLU A 138 0.27 5.63 -11.26
N ALA A 139 0.28 6.97 -11.31
CA ALA A 139 1.29 7.78 -10.64
C ALA A 139 1.32 7.54 -9.12
N LEU A 140 0.14 7.39 -8.50
CA LEU A 140 0.00 7.08 -7.08
C LEU A 140 0.62 5.73 -6.73
N LEU A 141 0.26 4.67 -7.45
CA LEU A 141 0.77 3.32 -7.18
C LEU A 141 2.30 3.23 -7.37
N LEU A 142 2.82 3.89 -8.41
CA LEU A 142 4.26 3.96 -8.62
C LEU A 142 4.97 4.74 -7.51
N SER A 143 4.35 5.79 -6.98
CA SER A 143 4.91 6.54 -5.84
C SER A 143 5.01 5.68 -4.57
N TRP A 144 4.01 4.84 -4.31
CA TRP A 144 4.00 3.92 -3.17
C TRP A 144 5.13 2.92 -3.25
N GLU A 145 5.34 2.30 -4.41
CA GLU A 145 6.43 1.36 -4.63
C GLU A 145 7.80 1.99 -4.37
N LYS A 146 8.04 3.20 -4.91
CA LYS A 146 9.30 3.93 -4.70
C LYS A 146 9.56 4.26 -3.23
N GLU A 147 8.52 4.68 -2.50
CA GLU A 147 8.63 5.00 -1.08
C GLU A 147 8.92 3.77 -0.23
N LEU A 148 8.32 2.61 -0.55
CA LEU A 148 8.63 1.35 0.12
C LEU A 148 10.08 0.91 -0.10
N VAL A 149 10.59 1.01 -1.33
CA VAL A 149 11.99 0.71 -1.65
C VAL A 149 12.92 1.61 -0.84
N ALA A 150 12.60 2.91 -0.73
CA ALA A 150 13.37 3.86 0.06
C ALA A 150 13.36 3.53 1.56
N LEU A 151 12.19 3.16 2.11
CA LEU A 151 12.07 2.74 3.51
C LEU A 151 12.90 1.48 3.80
N ALA A 152 12.81 0.47 2.93
CA ALA A 152 13.58 -0.76 3.06
C ALA A 152 15.09 -0.54 2.95
N SER A 153 15.52 0.39 2.08
CA SER A 153 16.93 0.78 1.99
C SER A 153 17.42 1.42 3.29
N LYS A 154 16.64 2.35 3.87
CA LYS A 154 16.99 3.00 5.15
C LYS A 154 17.06 2.01 6.31
N SER A 155 16.12 1.07 6.39
CA SER A 155 16.13 0.04 7.44
C SER A 155 17.39 -0.83 7.39
N ARG A 156 17.74 -1.35 6.20
CA ARG A 156 18.95 -2.17 6.02
C ARG A 156 20.24 -1.39 6.31
N ALA A 157 20.31 -0.13 5.88
CA ALA A 157 21.44 0.74 6.18
C ALA A 157 21.63 0.92 7.69
N LEU A 158 20.52 1.00 8.45
CA LEU A 158 20.55 1.15 9.90
C LEU A 158 21.08 -0.09 10.61
N VAL A 159 20.67 -1.29 10.17
CA VAL A 159 21.20 -2.56 10.69
C VAL A 159 22.70 -2.63 10.43
N LEU A 160 23.13 -2.36 9.20
CA LEU A 160 24.54 -2.39 8.81
C LEU A 160 25.37 -1.40 9.62
N SER A 161 24.95 -0.13 9.75
CA SER A 161 25.71 0.87 10.47
C SER A 161 25.80 0.55 11.97
N THR A 162 24.68 0.19 12.59
CA THR A 162 24.61 -0.11 14.04
C THR A 162 25.52 -1.28 14.41
N PHE A 163 25.47 -2.36 13.64
CA PHE A 163 26.29 -3.54 13.91
C PHE A 163 27.75 -3.36 13.49
N ALA A 164 28.05 -2.56 12.47
CA ALA A 164 29.43 -2.23 12.11
C ALA A 164 30.14 -1.49 13.25
N ASP A 165 29.46 -0.54 13.90
CA ASP A 165 30.01 0.20 15.03
C ASP A 165 30.19 -0.69 16.27
N ALA A 166 29.22 -1.57 16.54
CA ALA A 166 29.34 -2.57 17.60
C ALA A 166 30.52 -3.52 17.38
N VAL A 167 30.74 -3.99 16.13
CA VAL A 167 31.85 -4.87 15.78
C VAL A 167 33.20 -4.19 15.99
N LYS A 168 33.34 -2.91 15.62
CA LYS A 168 34.61 -2.17 15.84
C LYS A 168 34.97 -2.08 17.32
N ALA A 169 33.98 -1.89 18.19
CA ALA A 169 34.17 -1.75 19.63
C ALA A 169 34.33 -3.09 20.38
N ALA A 170 34.00 -4.22 19.76
CA ALA A 170 33.96 -5.52 20.42
C ALA A 170 35.31 -6.27 20.42
N LYS A 171 35.47 -7.17 21.39
CA LYS A 171 36.53 -8.20 21.42
C LYS A 171 36.34 -9.21 20.27
N PRO A 172 37.41 -9.89 19.81
CA PRO A 172 37.35 -10.78 18.64
C PRO A 172 36.20 -11.80 18.65
N GLU A 173 35.95 -12.43 19.80
CA GLU A 173 34.92 -13.46 19.98
C GLU A 173 33.51 -12.88 19.75
N ALA A 174 33.27 -11.69 20.27
CA ALA A 174 31.99 -10.98 20.13
C ALA A 174 31.78 -10.40 18.71
N ARG A 175 32.85 -10.08 17.97
CA ARG A 175 32.74 -9.59 16.57
C ARG A 175 32.04 -10.60 15.68
N LYS A 176 32.41 -11.87 15.79
CA LYS A 176 31.80 -12.95 14.98
C LYS A 176 30.32 -13.13 15.33
N ALA A 177 29.98 -13.08 16.62
CA ALA A 177 28.60 -13.15 17.08
C ALA A 177 27.77 -11.97 16.55
N LEU A 178 28.28 -10.75 16.67
CA LEU A 178 27.62 -9.54 16.17
C LEU A 178 27.39 -9.59 14.65
N ALA A 179 28.40 -9.98 13.87
CA ALA A 179 28.27 -10.12 12.43
C ALA A 179 27.22 -11.18 12.04
N THR A 180 27.18 -12.30 12.76
CA THR A 180 26.19 -13.36 12.54
C THR A 180 24.77 -12.86 12.81
N VAL A 181 24.56 -12.18 13.95
CA VAL A 181 23.26 -11.61 14.29
C VAL A 181 22.84 -10.54 13.29
N ALA A 182 23.77 -9.67 12.86
CA ALA A 182 23.49 -8.69 11.81
C ALA A 182 23.01 -9.33 10.51
N GLY A 183 23.67 -10.42 10.07
CA GLY A 183 23.27 -11.16 8.87
C GLY A 183 21.86 -11.73 8.97
N VAL A 184 21.51 -12.31 10.12
CA VAL A 184 20.16 -12.84 10.38
C VAL A 184 19.11 -11.72 10.38
N LEU A 185 19.40 -10.57 11.01
CA LEU A 185 18.47 -9.44 11.02
C LEU A 185 18.29 -8.85 9.63
N LEU A 186 19.35 -8.75 8.82
CA LEU A 186 19.25 -8.32 7.43
C LEU A 186 18.38 -9.26 6.59
N GLN A 187 18.49 -10.57 6.80
CA GLN A 187 17.62 -11.54 6.15
C GLN A 187 16.14 -11.35 6.54
N GLN A 188 15.88 -11.08 7.83
CA GLN A 188 14.53 -10.77 8.31
C GLN A 188 13.99 -9.48 7.69
N GLU A 189 14.81 -8.44 7.54
CA GLU A 189 14.41 -7.20 6.85
C GLU A 189 14.03 -7.44 5.38
N VAL A 190 14.77 -8.31 4.68
CA VAL A 190 14.41 -8.71 3.30
C VAL A 190 13.09 -9.46 3.27
N HIS A 191 12.85 -10.36 4.23
CA HIS A 191 11.58 -11.07 4.32
C HIS A 191 10.40 -10.11 4.60
N ALA A 192 10.56 -9.23 5.59
CA ALA A 192 9.57 -8.19 5.91
C ALA A 192 9.30 -7.27 4.70
N GLN A 193 10.33 -6.91 3.95
CA GLN A 193 10.19 -6.14 2.71
C GLN A 193 9.31 -6.87 1.69
N ILE A 194 9.49 -8.18 1.50
CA ILE A 194 8.68 -8.97 0.57
C ILE A 194 7.21 -8.97 1.01
N GLU A 195 6.92 -9.15 2.30
CA GLU A 195 5.55 -9.12 2.81
C GLU A 195 4.90 -7.75 2.61
N VAL A 196 5.61 -6.66 2.92
CA VAL A 196 5.12 -5.29 2.75
C VAL A 196 4.89 -4.95 1.28
N ILE A 197 5.82 -5.28 0.39
CA ILE A 197 5.66 -5.05 -1.04
C ILE A 197 4.47 -5.87 -1.56
N SER A 198 4.35 -7.14 -1.20
CA SER A 198 3.24 -8.01 -1.61
C SER A 198 1.88 -7.48 -1.18
N LEU A 199 1.78 -6.93 0.04
CA LEU A 199 0.56 -6.26 0.49
C LEU A 199 0.22 -5.08 -0.42
N VAL A 200 1.17 -4.18 -0.65
CA VAL A 200 0.90 -2.91 -1.32
C VAL A 200 0.72 -3.08 -2.83
N THR A 201 1.63 -3.79 -3.49
CA THR A 201 1.65 -3.93 -4.96
C THR A 201 0.77 -5.08 -5.45
N GLY A 202 0.59 -6.14 -4.64
CA GLY A 202 -0.24 -7.28 -4.99
C GLY A 202 -1.71 -7.13 -4.60
N HIS A 203 -1.97 -6.78 -3.35
CA HIS A 203 -3.33 -6.78 -2.80
C HIS A 203 -4.00 -5.41 -2.91
N GLN A 204 -3.40 -4.40 -2.29
CA GLN A 204 -3.96 -3.04 -2.22
C GLN A 204 -4.05 -2.37 -3.59
N SER A 205 -3.02 -2.52 -4.44
CA SER A 205 -3.05 -2.06 -5.83
C SER A 205 -4.20 -2.70 -6.63
N ALA A 206 -4.50 -3.97 -6.39
CA ALA A 206 -5.63 -4.66 -7.03
C ALA A 206 -6.97 -4.09 -6.55
N ASP A 207 -7.13 -3.85 -5.25
CA ASP A 207 -8.35 -3.25 -4.69
C ASP A 207 -8.60 -1.84 -5.24
N VAL A 208 -7.56 -1.00 -5.31
CA VAL A 208 -7.63 0.33 -5.94
C VAL A 208 -8.00 0.22 -7.42
N SER A 209 -7.39 -0.72 -8.14
CA SER A 209 -7.66 -0.90 -9.57
C SER A 209 -9.09 -1.36 -9.83
N ARG A 210 -9.63 -2.29 -9.02
CA ARG A 210 -11.04 -2.71 -9.10
C ARG A 210 -11.99 -1.54 -8.85
N PHE A 211 -11.71 -0.72 -7.83
CA PHE A 211 -12.50 0.48 -7.56
C PHE A 211 -12.48 1.46 -8.74
N VAL A 212 -11.29 1.78 -9.26
CA VAL A 212 -11.10 2.71 -10.39
C VAL A 212 -11.81 2.23 -11.66
N VAL A 213 -11.75 0.93 -11.97
CA VAL A 213 -12.45 0.36 -13.13
C VAL A 213 -13.97 0.48 -12.96
N GLN A 214 -14.50 0.16 -11.78
CA GLN A 214 -15.93 0.27 -11.49
C GLN A 214 -16.42 1.71 -11.56
N ALA A 215 -15.73 2.64 -10.89
CA ALA A 215 -16.07 4.06 -10.89
C ALA A 215 -15.93 4.69 -12.28
N GLY A 216 -14.89 4.35 -13.03
CA GLY A 216 -14.68 4.84 -14.40
C GLY A 216 -15.71 4.30 -15.38
N GLY A 217 -16.03 3.00 -15.33
CA GLY A 217 -17.06 2.40 -16.20
C GLY A 217 -18.44 3.01 -15.98
N LEU A 218 -18.73 3.42 -14.75
CA LEU A 218 -19.97 4.09 -14.37
C LEU A 218 -20.07 5.51 -14.92
N VAL A 219 -18.98 6.27 -14.86
CA VAL A 219 -18.90 7.60 -15.49
C VAL A 219 -19.10 7.51 -17.01
N LEU A 220 -18.57 6.46 -17.65
CA LEU A 220 -18.76 6.24 -19.09
C LEU A 220 -20.20 5.82 -19.43
N HIS A 221 -20.83 4.95 -18.63
CA HIS A 221 -22.24 4.62 -18.80
C HIS A 221 -23.16 5.85 -18.65
N LEU A 222 -22.90 6.72 -17.67
CA LEU A 222 -23.62 7.99 -17.51
C LEU A 222 -23.50 8.86 -18.77
N ALA A 223 -22.30 8.98 -19.32
CA ALA A 223 -22.05 9.74 -20.54
C ALA A 223 -22.81 9.19 -21.75
N ALA A 224 -22.85 7.86 -21.91
CA ALA A 224 -23.58 7.21 -23.00
C ALA A 224 -25.11 7.40 -22.88
N ALA A 225 -25.67 7.20 -21.68
CA ALA A 225 -27.10 7.39 -21.43
C ALA A 225 -27.56 8.85 -21.69
N ALA A 226 -26.72 9.82 -21.32
CA ALA A 226 -26.97 11.23 -21.58
C ALA A 226 -26.95 11.57 -23.08
N GLN A 227 -26.05 10.97 -23.86
CA GLN A 227 -25.99 11.15 -25.31
C GLN A 227 -27.22 10.56 -26.01
N THR A 228 -27.66 9.36 -25.61
CA THR A 228 -28.86 8.75 -26.19
C THR A 228 -30.13 9.55 -25.89
N ALA A 229 -30.21 10.18 -24.71
CA ALA A 229 -31.34 11.03 -24.33
C ALA A 229 -31.37 12.39 -25.08
N LYS A 230 -30.23 12.88 -25.57
CA LYS A 230 -30.15 14.09 -26.41
C LYS A 230 -30.52 13.83 -27.88
N LEU A 231 -30.54 12.56 -28.31
CA LEU A 231 -30.80 12.13 -29.70
C LEU A 231 -32.24 11.62 -29.91
N ALA A 232 -33.01 11.45 -28.84
CA ALA A 232 -34.43 11.07 -28.84
C ALA A 232 -35.32 12.29 -28.71
#